data_AF-A0A351FW92-F1
#
_entry.id   AF-A0A351FW92-F1
#
_cell.length_a   1.000
_cell.length_b   1.000
_cell.length_c   1.000
_cell.angle_alpha   90.00
_cell.angle_beta   90.00
_cell.angle_gamma   90.00
#
_symmetry.space_group_name_H-M   'P 1'
#
loop_
_entity.id
_entity.type
_entity.pdbx_description
1 polymer ?
#
loop_
_entity_poly.entity_id
_entity_poly.type
_entity_poly.pdbx_seq_one_letter_code
_entity_poly.pdbx_strand_id
1 'polypeptide(L)'
;MTISPRYAAALTLVSLICLTSSAFGVDFVHEVMPVLKKHCGECHTGQRKEGGLTMNSRAQLLRGGENGAAAVPGNAAKSLLMQRIRAADEDVRMPPEGPRLSAKEMAALNAWIQAGLPWEPGVSLGNSAWEPPLKPREVTLPPAHAGREHPIDRLLDADLARNQQQIPGPISDAAFLRRVSLDAVGLLPTPDVLQAFLADQTTNKRQQFIDRLLAD
;
A
#
# COMPACT_ATOMS: atom_id res chain seq x y z
N MET A 1 -68.64 25.92 24.13
CA MET A 1 -67.48 25.61 24.99
C MET A 1 -67.13 24.14 24.74
N THR A 2 -66.30 23.87 23.74
CA THR A 2 -65.78 22.52 23.43
C THR A 2 -64.44 22.71 22.71
N ILE A 3 -63.35 22.41 23.41
CA ILE A 3 -61.97 22.52 22.92
C ILE A 3 -61.51 21.13 22.50
N SER A 4 -61.10 20.97 21.25
CA SER A 4 -60.50 19.74 20.71
C SER A 4 -58.97 19.85 20.75
N PRO A 5 -58.21 18.83 21.21
CA PRO A 5 -56.76 18.84 21.12
C PRO A 5 -56.30 18.26 19.78
N ARG A 6 -55.37 18.98 19.13
CA ARG A 6 -54.64 18.52 17.94
C ARG A 6 -53.41 17.73 18.40
N TYR A 7 -53.36 16.43 18.11
CA TYR A 7 -52.15 15.63 18.27
C TYR A 7 -51.27 15.80 17.02
N ALA A 8 -50.10 16.41 17.20
CA ALA A 8 -49.04 16.41 16.19
C ALA A 8 -48.15 15.18 16.41
N ALA A 9 -48.17 14.23 15.48
CA ALA A 9 -47.26 13.09 15.47
C ALA A 9 -45.92 13.53 14.87
N ALA A 10 -44.86 13.52 15.67
CA ALA A 10 -43.50 13.75 15.20
C ALA A 10 -42.91 12.41 14.70
N LEU A 11 -42.74 12.28 13.38
CA LEU A 11 -41.96 11.20 12.77
C LEU A 11 -40.47 11.50 12.94
N THR A 12 -39.79 10.78 13.82
CA THR A 12 -38.32 10.78 13.89
C THR A 12 -37.77 9.79 12.86
N LEU A 13 -37.22 10.34 11.77
CA LEU A 13 -36.51 9.57 10.75
C LEU A 13 -35.14 9.16 11.31
N VAL A 14 -34.99 7.89 11.70
CA VAL A 14 -33.68 7.33 12.10
C VAL A 14 -32.85 7.11 10.84
N SER A 15 -31.89 8.00 10.60
CA SER A 15 -30.94 7.89 9.49
C SER A 15 -29.94 6.76 9.78
N LEU A 16 -30.05 5.67 9.03
CA LEU A 16 -29.14 4.54 9.10
C LEU A 16 -27.83 4.93 8.40
N ILE A 17 -26.85 5.40 9.16
CA ILE A 17 -25.49 5.65 8.65
C ILE A 17 -24.87 4.28 8.38
N CYS A 18 -24.94 3.84 7.13
CA CYS A 18 -24.21 2.68 6.65
C CYS A 18 -22.74 3.09 6.55
N LEU A 19 -21.94 2.78 7.57
CA LEU A 19 -20.48 2.83 7.47
C LEU A 19 -20.08 1.71 6.50
N THR A 20 -19.98 2.05 5.21
CA THR A 20 -19.31 1.21 4.24
C THR A 20 -17.83 1.19 4.61
N SER A 21 -17.43 0.14 5.34
CA SER A 21 -16.02 -0.15 5.59
C SER A 21 -15.39 -0.41 4.23
N SER A 22 -14.58 0.53 3.73
CA SER A 22 -13.76 0.30 2.53
C SER A 22 -12.90 -0.94 2.77
N ALA A 23 -13.29 -2.05 2.16
CA ALA A 23 -12.45 -3.23 2.04
C ALA A 23 -11.35 -2.91 1.04
N PHE A 24 -10.36 -2.12 1.46
CA PHE A 24 -9.04 -2.22 0.85
C PHE A 24 -8.61 -3.67 1.02
N GLY A 25 -8.36 -4.35 -0.09
CA GLY A 25 -7.92 -5.76 -0.07
C GLY A 25 -6.68 -5.91 0.81
N VAL A 26 -6.64 -6.99 1.58
CA VAL A 26 -5.49 -7.28 2.45
C VAL A 26 -4.24 -7.47 1.59
N ASP A 27 -3.21 -6.66 1.85
CA ASP A 27 -1.91 -6.82 1.20
C ASP A 27 -1.09 -7.89 1.92
N PHE A 28 -1.25 -9.13 1.48
CA PHE A 28 -0.57 -10.27 2.10
C PHE A 28 0.96 -10.12 2.06
N VAL A 29 1.52 -9.65 0.95
CA VAL A 29 2.98 -9.59 0.73
C VAL A 29 3.64 -8.56 1.64
N HIS A 30 3.05 -7.37 1.79
CA HIS A 30 3.68 -6.28 2.54
C HIS A 30 3.21 -6.19 4.00
N GLU A 31 2.00 -6.64 4.33
CA GLU A 31 1.46 -6.49 5.69
C GLU A 31 1.43 -7.77 6.51
N VAL A 32 1.26 -8.94 5.89
CA VAL A 32 1.03 -10.21 6.61
C VAL A 32 2.27 -11.11 6.59
N MET A 33 2.82 -11.36 5.40
CA MET A 33 3.97 -12.24 5.20
C MET A 33 5.18 -11.84 6.07
N PRO A 34 5.54 -10.56 6.25
CA PRO A 34 6.65 -10.18 7.12
C PRO A 34 6.41 -10.55 8.58
N VAL A 35 5.16 -10.44 9.05
CA VAL A 35 4.75 -10.81 10.41
C VAL A 35 4.88 -12.32 10.60
N LEU A 36 4.36 -13.11 9.66
CA LEU A 36 4.45 -14.57 9.71
C LEU A 36 5.91 -15.05 9.65
N LYS A 37 6.74 -14.46 8.77
CA LYS A 37 8.17 -14.80 8.67
C LYS A 37 8.92 -14.47 9.95
N LYS A 38 8.67 -13.28 10.53
CA LYS A 38 9.36 -12.79 11.72
C LYS A 38 9.02 -13.58 12.99
N HIS A 39 7.72 -13.85 13.21
CA HIS A 39 7.24 -14.37 14.50
C HIS A 39 6.85 -15.85 14.46
N CYS A 40 6.67 -16.44 13.27
CA CYS A 40 6.24 -17.84 13.11
C CYS A 40 7.22 -18.66 12.25
N GLY A 41 8.08 -17.99 11.48
CA GLY A 41 8.93 -18.58 10.46
C GLY A 41 9.87 -19.65 10.99
N GLU A 42 10.50 -19.39 12.13
CA GLU A 42 11.53 -20.25 12.70
C GLU A 42 11.02 -21.66 13.08
N CYS A 43 9.82 -21.72 13.68
CA CYS A 43 9.26 -22.96 14.24
C CYS A 43 8.26 -23.66 13.30
N HIS A 44 7.56 -22.90 12.45
CA HIS A 44 6.45 -23.41 11.64
C HIS A 44 6.69 -23.35 10.13
N THR A 45 7.90 -23.04 9.65
CA THR A 45 8.20 -23.03 8.22
C THR A 45 9.43 -23.88 7.88
N GLY A 46 9.67 -24.05 6.58
CA GLY A 46 10.70 -24.94 6.05
C GLY A 46 10.37 -26.39 6.39
N GLN A 47 11.32 -27.08 7.02
CA GLN A 47 11.15 -28.45 7.52
C GLN A 47 10.66 -28.50 8.98
N ARG A 48 10.61 -27.36 9.69
CA ARG A 48 10.18 -27.27 11.08
C ARG A 48 8.64 -27.28 11.14
N LYS A 49 8.10 -28.04 12.09
CA LYS A 49 6.65 -28.30 12.23
C LYS A 49 6.26 -28.47 13.69
N GLU A 50 6.57 -27.48 14.53
CA GLU A 50 6.19 -27.54 15.94
C GLU A 50 4.66 -27.66 16.11
N GLY A 51 4.23 -28.54 17.03
CA GLY A 51 2.82 -28.91 17.20
C GLY A 51 2.17 -29.50 15.95
N GLY A 52 2.97 -30.09 15.05
CA GLY A 52 2.53 -30.62 13.75
C GLY A 52 2.11 -29.55 12.72
N LEU A 53 2.25 -28.27 13.05
CA LEU A 53 1.79 -27.16 12.20
C LEU A 53 2.88 -26.69 11.25
N THR A 54 2.52 -26.54 9.98
CA THR A 54 3.38 -25.89 8.97
C THR A 54 2.64 -24.79 8.23
N MET A 55 3.30 -23.64 8.09
CA MET A 55 2.78 -22.42 7.50
C MET A 55 3.44 -22.09 6.15
N ASN A 56 4.07 -23.06 5.48
CA ASN A 56 4.71 -22.75 4.20
C ASN A 56 3.69 -22.29 3.15
N SER A 57 2.47 -22.83 3.17
CA SER A 57 1.40 -22.40 2.27
C SER A 57 0.05 -22.26 2.97
N ARG A 58 -0.88 -21.52 2.35
CA ARG A 58 -2.27 -21.40 2.80
C ARG A 58 -2.92 -22.76 3.08
N ALA A 59 -2.72 -23.73 2.18
CA ALA A 59 -3.32 -25.05 2.30
C ALA A 59 -2.80 -25.81 3.53
N GLN A 60 -1.51 -25.64 3.85
CA GLN A 60 -0.90 -26.27 5.02
C GLN A 60 -1.33 -25.60 6.32
N LEU A 61 -1.40 -24.27 6.36
CA LEU A 61 -1.94 -23.53 7.50
C LEU A 61 -3.39 -23.96 7.81
N LEU A 62 -4.22 -24.13 6.78
CA LEU A 62 -5.61 -24.56 6.92
C LEU A 62 -5.76 -26.02 7.34
N ARG A 63 -4.86 -26.89 6.90
CA ARG A 63 -4.80 -28.28 7.39
C ARG A 63 -4.58 -28.31 8.91
N GLY A 64 -3.83 -27.35 9.44
CA GLY A 64 -3.55 -27.25 10.85
C GLY A 64 -2.48 -28.24 11.32
N GLY A 65 -2.36 -28.37 12.64
CA GLY A 65 -1.44 -29.29 13.30
C GLY A 65 -2.18 -30.25 14.23
N GLU A 66 -1.48 -30.72 15.25
CA GLU A 66 -2.00 -31.67 16.25
C GLU A 66 -3.19 -31.11 17.04
N ASN A 67 -3.25 -29.78 17.18
CA ASN A 67 -4.32 -29.06 17.87
C ASN A 67 -5.48 -28.65 16.94
N GLY A 68 -5.55 -29.20 15.73
CA GLY A 68 -6.56 -28.88 14.72
C GLY A 68 -6.18 -27.69 13.82
N ALA A 69 -7.19 -27.14 13.13
CA ALA A 69 -7.01 -26.08 12.16
C ALA A 69 -6.42 -24.81 12.81
N ALA A 70 -5.33 -24.28 12.24
CA ALA A 70 -4.68 -23.09 12.78
C ALA A 70 -5.50 -21.82 12.53
N ALA A 71 -6.25 -21.76 11.42
CA ALA A 71 -7.06 -20.62 11.07
C ALA A 71 -8.41 -21.03 10.44
N VAL A 72 -9.43 -20.24 10.72
CA VAL A 72 -10.79 -20.37 10.16
C VAL A 72 -11.03 -19.16 9.25
N PRO A 73 -11.09 -19.35 7.92
CA PRO A 73 -11.36 -18.27 6.98
C PRO A 73 -12.64 -17.51 7.35
N GLY A 74 -12.57 -16.18 7.42
CA GLY A 74 -13.71 -15.34 7.79
C GLY A 74 -14.04 -15.33 9.29
N ASN A 75 -13.23 -15.97 10.15
CA ASN A 75 -13.44 -15.95 11.59
C ASN A 75 -12.14 -15.97 12.40
N ALA A 76 -11.55 -14.79 12.58
CA ALA A 76 -10.33 -14.63 13.38
C ALA A 76 -10.53 -15.01 14.86
N ALA A 77 -11.71 -14.81 15.43
CA ALA A 77 -11.97 -15.12 16.84
C ALA A 77 -11.95 -16.64 17.12
N LYS A 78 -12.42 -17.44 16.16
CA LYS A 78 -12.38 -18.91 16.22
C LYS A 78 -11.06 -19.52 15.73
N SER A 79 -10.12 -18.70 15.27
CA SER A 79 -8.84 -19.17 14.74
C SER A 79 -7.82 -19.41 15.86
N LEU A 80 -7.31 -20.63 15.96
CA LEU A 80 -6.32 -21.01 16.98
C LEU A 80 -5.08 -20.12 16.94
N LEU A 81 -4.64 -19.72 15.75
CA LEU A 81 -3.52 -18.79 15.54
C LEU A 81 -3.72 -17.49 16.33
N MET A 82 -4.91 -16.88 16.25
CA MET A 82 -5.20 -15.64 16.99
C MET A 82 -5.37 -15.87 18.49
N GLN A 83 -5.90 -17.02 18.89
CA GLN A 83 -6.05 -17.39 20.29
C GLN A 83 -4.68 -17.56 20.96
N ARG A 84 -3.75 -18.25 20.29
CA ARG A 84 -2.37 -18.45 20.76
C ARG A 84 -1.59 -17.14 20.84
N ILE A 85 -1.74 -16.26 19.84
CA ILE A 85 -1.07 -14.94 19.85
C ILE A 85 -1.58 -14.05 20.99
N ARG A 86 -2.87 -14.17 21.35
CA ARG A 86 -3.50 -13.38 22.42
C ARG A 86 -3.42 -14.03 23.80
N ALA A 87 -2.89 -15.24 23.92
CA ALA A 87 -2.87 -15.96 25.18
C ALA A 87 -2.02 -15.20 26.22
N ALA A 88 -2.57 -15.12 27.44
CA ALA A 88 -1.86 -14.55 28.58
C ALA A 88 -0.87 -15.55 29.19
N ASP A 89 -1.25 -16.84 29.17
CA ASP A 89 -0.42 -17.94 29.64
C ASP A 89 0.78 -18.15 28.71
N GLU A 90 1.97 -18.06 29.30
CA GLU A 90 3.26 -18.10 28.61
C GLU A 90 3.55 -19.49 28.02
N ASP A 91 3.01 -20.57 28.61
CA ASP A 91 3.25 -21.95 28.14
C ASP A 91 2.50 -22.29 26.84
N VAL A 92 1.46 -21.50 26.53
CA VAL A 92 0.62 -21.73 25.34
C VAL A 92 0.65 -20.58 24.35
N ARG A 93 1.22 -19.42 24.72
CA ARG A 93 1.27 -18.26 23.84
C ARG A 93 2.20 -18.46 22.66
N MET A 94 1.93 -17.72 21.61
CA MET A 94 2.82 -17.62 20.44
C MET A 94 3.20 -16.15 20.19
N PRO A 95 4.48 -15.85 19.88
CA PRO A 95 5.62 -16.76 19.91
C PRO A 95 5.97 -17.18 21.36
N PRO A 96 6.56 -18.38 21.56
CA PRO A 96 6.89 -18.89 22.90
C PRO A 96 8.02 -18.08 23.53
N GLU A 97 8.98 -17.68 22.72
CA GLU A 97 10.08 -16.81 23.10
C GLU A 97 10.01 -15.47 22.36
N GLY A 98 10.63 -14.44 22.92
CA GLY A 98 10.71 -13.12 22.31
C GLY A 98 9.46 -12.24 22.52
N PRO A 99 9.46 -11.05 21.90
CA PRO A 99 8.44 -10.04 22.12
C PRO A 99 7.10 -10.47 21.51
N ARG A 100 6.01 -10.07 22.17
CA ARG A 100 4.66 -10.18 21.61
C ARG A 100 4.54 -9.35 20.33
N LEU A 101 3.62 -9.77 19.47
CA LEU A 101 3.23 -8.98 18.31
C LEU A 101 2.67 -7.62 18.76
N SER A 102 3.00 -6.57 18.02
CA SER A 102 2.41 -5.25 18.20
C SER A 102 0.92 -5.26 17.87
N ALA A 103 0.19 -4.26 18.34
CA ALA A 103 -1.24 -4.10 18.02
C ALA A 103 -1.48 -4.01 16.50
N LYS A 104 -0.58 -3.37 15.75
CA LYS A 104 -0.64 -3.27 14.28
C LYS A 104 -0.49 -4.63 13.61
N GLU A 105 0.51 -5.42 14.02
CA GLU A 105 0.75 -6.76 13.48
C GLU A 105 -0.44 -7.70 13.79
N MET A 106 -0.97 -7.67 15.01
CA MET A 106 -2.17 -8.43 15.37
C MET A 106 -3.40 -8.01 14.56
N ALA A 107 -3.57 -6.70 14.31
CA ALA A 107 -4.66 -6.19 13.50
C ALA A 107 -4.55 -6.66 12.03
N ALA A 108 -3.34 -6.66 11.46
CA ALA A 108 -3.09 -7.16 10.11
C ALA A 108 -3.45 -8.66 9.99
N LEU A 109 -3.00 -9.50 10.93
CA LEU A 109 -3.35 -10.93 10.94
C LEU A 109 -4.84 -11.16 11.13
N ASN A 110 -5.49 -10.37 11.99
CA ASN A 110 -6.94 -10.44 12.18
C ASN A 110 -7.68 -10.10 10.90
N ALA A 111 -7.36 -8.96 10.26
CA ALA A 111 -7.99 -8.54 9.00
C ALA A 111 -7.76 -9.58 7.89
N TRP A 112 -6.55 -10.13 7.79
CA TRP A 112 -6.21 -11.17 6.85
C TRP A 112 -7.03 -12.45 7.00
N ILE A 113 -7.21 -12.95 8.23
CA ILE A 113 -8.08 -14.10 8.48
C ILE A 113 -9.53 -13.77 8.13
N GLN A 114 -10.01 -12.59 8.52
CA GLN A 114 -11.37 -12.13 8.22
C GLN A 114 -11.63 -12.01 6.72
N ALA A 115 -10.63 -11.62 5.94
CA ALA A 115 -10.69 -11.58 4.48
C ALA A 115 -10.62 -12.97 3.81
N GLY A 116 -10.60 -14.06 4.58
CA GLY A 116 -10.58 -15.42 4.05
C GLY A 116 -9.19 -15.99 3.78
N LEU A 117 -8.14 -15.41 4.40
CA LEU A 117 -6.73 -15.78 4.22
C LEU A 117 -6.28 -15.66 2.75
N PRO A 118 -6.43 -14.52 2.07
CA PRO A 118 -5.83 -14.33 0.75
C PRO A 118 -4.33 -14.58 0.84
N TRP A 119 -3.79 -15.34 -0.11
CA TRP A 119 -2.39 -15.76 -0.12
C TRP A 119 -1.82 -15.52 -1.51
N GLU A 120 -0.65 -14.90 -1.57
CA GLU A 120 -0.01 -14.59 -2.85
C GLU A 120 0.37 -15.90 -3.58
N PRO A 121 -0.11 -16.12 -4.81
CA PRO A 121 0.24 -17.31 -5.58
C PRO A 121 1.76 -17.52 -5.70
N GLY A 122 2.21 -18.75 -5.48
CA GLY A 122 3.63 -19.10 -5.56
C GLY A 122 4.48 -18.74 -4.33
N VAL A 123 3.94 -18.01 -3.34
CA VAL A 123 4.68 -17.77 -2.08
C VAL A 123 4.71 -19.04 -1.22
N SER A 124 5.92 -19.44 -0.83
CA SER A 124 6.20 -20.43 0.21
C SER A 124 7.03 -19.80 1.32
N LEU A 125 6.55 -19.81 2.58
CA LEU A 125 7.29 -19.14 3.68
C LEU A 125 8.64 -19.79 4.02
N GLY A 126 8.76 -21.11 3.86
CA GLY A 126 9.92 -21.88 4.30
C GLY A 126 11.09 -21.96 3.35
N ASN A 127 10.83 -21.78 2.05
CA ASN A 127 11.82 -21.82 0.99
C ASN A 127 11.36 -20.82 -0.07
N SER A 128 11.45 -19.52 0.20
CA SER A 128 11.05 -18.53 -0.79
C SER A 128 12.22 -18.24 -1.74
N ALA A 129 12.40 -19.09 -2.75
CA ALA A 129 12.87 -18.67 -4.08
C ALA A 129 11.76 -17.91 -4.83
N TRP A 130 10.88 -17.26 -4.07
CA TRP A 130 9.79 -16.46 -4.60
C TRP A 130 10.40 -15.16 -5.10
N GLU A 131 10.46 -15.04 -6.42
CA GLU A 131 10.74 -13.77 -7.07
C GLU A 131 9.42 -13.01 -7.18
N PRO A 132 9.32 -11.80 -6.61
CA PRO A 132 8.14 -10.98 -6.80
C PRO A 132 7.92 -10.80 -8.31
N PRO A 133 6.69 -10.98 -8.83
CA PRO A 133 6.44 -10.69 -10.22
C PRO A 133 6.80 -9.22 -10.46
N LEU A 134 7.81 -8.96 -11.31
CA LEU A 134 8.19 -7.61 -11.78
C LEU A 134 7.14 -7.05 -12.74
N LYS A 135 5.85 -7.31 -12.49
CA LYS A 135 4.76 -6.70 -13.25
C LYS A 135 4.72 -5.22 -12.87
N PRO A 136 4.78 -4.31 -13.84
CA PRO A 136 4.54 -2.90 -13.57
C PRO A 136 3.21 -2.77 -12.81
N ARG A 137 3.24 -2.08 -11.66
CA ARG A 137 2.02 -1.77 -10.94
C ARG A 137 1.16 -0.91 -11.84
N GLU A 138 -0.07 -1.33 -12.12
CA GLU A 138 -1.04 -0.47 -12.78
C GLU A 138 -1.41 0.66 -11.82
N VAL A 139 -0.92 1.86 -12.12
CA VAL A 139 -1.22 3.06 -11.34
C VAL A 139 -2.45 3.72 -11.92
N THR A 140 -3.51 3.84 -11.13
CA THR A 140 -4.67 4.67 -11.50
C THR A 140 -4.25 6.14 -11.43
N LEU A 141 -4.24 6.82 -12.57
CA LEU A 141 -3.82 8.23 -12.63
C LEU A 141 -4.92 9.15 -12.06
N PRO A 142 -4.60 10.04 -11.10
CA PRO A 142 -5.50 11.09 -10.63
C PRO A 142 -6.00 11.97 -11.78
N PRO A 143 -7.16 12.64 -11.72
CA PRO A 143 -7.63 13.50 -12.81
C PRO A 143 -6.63 14.62 -13.13
N ALA A 144 -6.63 15.09 -14.38
CA ALA A 144 -5.84 16.25 -14.76
C ALA A 144 -6.30 17.50 -13.98
N HIS A 145 -5.34 18.35 -13.61
CA HIS A 145 -5.59 19.57 -12.86
C HIS A 145 -4.94 20.76 -13.59
N ALA A 146 -5.65 21.88 -13.69
CA ALA A 146 -5.13 23.12 -14.30
C ALA A 146 -4.48 22.95 -15.69
N GLY A 147 -5.00 22.04 -16.52
CA GLY A 147 -4.45 21.75 -17.86
C GLY A 147 -3.15 20.93 -17.89
N ARG A 148 -2.69 20.42 -16.74
CA ARG A 148 -1.53 19.53 -16.62
C ARG A 148 -1.95 18.09 -16.86
N GLU A 149 -1.84 17.64 -18.11
CA GLU A 149 -2.29 16.30 -18.54
C GLU A 149 -1.21 15.22 -18.42
N HIS A 150 0.06 15.60 -18.28
CA HIS A 150 1.17 14.65 -18.22
C HIS A 150 1.02 13.70 -17.02
N PRO A 151 1.19 12.36 -17.19
CA PRO A 151 0.97 11.39 -16.13
C PRO A 151 1.77 11.65 -14.85
N ILE A 152 3.03 12.08 -14.99
CA ILE A 152 3.88 12.41 -13.84
C ILE A 152 3.34 13.63 -13.09
N ASP A 153 2.90 14.65 -13.82
CA ASP A 153 2.34 15.86 -13.21
C ASP A 153 1.06 15.54 -12.43
N ARG A 154 0.18 14.70 -12.97
CA ARG A 154 -1.06 14.26 -12.30
C ARG A 154 -0.78 13.54 -10.98
N LEU A 155 0.28 12.74 -10.93
CA LEU A 155 0.70 12.05 -9.71
C LEU A 155 1.29 13.03 -8.68
N LEU A 156 2.15 13.95 -9.12
CA LEU A 156 2.77 14.97 -8.27
C LEU A 156 1.73 15.94 -7.71
N ASP A 157 0.82 16.44 -8.53
CA ASP A 157 -0.21 17.40 -8.13
C ASP A 157 -1.13 16.80 -7.04
N ALA A 158 -1.47 15.51 -7.16
CA ALA A 158 -2.26 14.80 -6.16
C ALA A 158 -1.51 14.58 -4.83
N ASP A 159 -0.20 14.37 -4.88
CA ASP A 159 0.63 14.25 -3.69
C ASP A 159 0.81 15.61 -3.00
N LEU A 160 1.14 16.67 -3.75
CA LEU A 160 1.25 18.03 -3.25
C LEU A 160 -0.06 18.49 -2.57
N ALA A 161 -1.21 18.23 -3.19
CA ALA A 161 -2.52 18.54 -2.60
C ALA A 161 -2.76 17.80 -1.28
N ARG A 162 -2.41 16.51 -1.21
CA ARG A 162 -2.54 15.69 0.00
C ARG A 162 -1.64 16.22 1.13
N ASN A 163 -0.46 16.72 0.77
CA ASN A 163 0.52 17.27 1.70
C ASN A 163 0.37 18.78 1.93
N GLN A 164 -0.68 19.41 1.40
CA GLN A 164 -0.96 20.85 1.52
C GLN A 164 0.18 21.74 1.01
N GLN A 165 0.88 21.28 -0.03
CA GLN A 165 1.99 21.99 -0.66
C GLN A 165 1.52 22.70 -1.94
N GLN A 166 2.14 23.84 -2.23
CA GLN A 166 1.87 24.58 -3.45
C GLN A 166 2.59 23.96 -4.65
N ILE A 167 1.96 24.01 -5.82
CA ILE A 167 2.58 23.64 -7.09
C ILE A 167 3.66 24.67 -7.43
N PRO A 168 4.92 24.26 -7.63
CA PRO A 168 5.99 25.19 -8.00
C PRO A 168 5.70 25.89 -9.33
N GLY A 169 5.98 27.20 -9.39
CA GLY A 169 5.91 27.97 -10.62
C GLY A 169 7.01 27.59 -11.63
N PRO A 170 6.90 28.03 -12.90
CA PRO A 170 7.91 27.77 -13.91
C PRO A 170 9.24 28.44 -13.56
N ILE A 171 10.33 27.75 -13.85
CA ILE A 171 11.69 28.28 -13.70
C ILE A 171 12.08 29.17 -14.89
N SER A 172 13.10 30.02 -14.68
CA SER A 172 13.67 30.85 -15.75
C SER A 172 14.35 30.01 -16.84
N ASP A 173 14.50 30.57 -18.04
CA ASP A 173 15.14 29.88 -19.16
C ASP A 173 16.59 29.48 -18.88
N ALA A 174 17.36 30.33 -18.18
CA ALA A 174 18.72 30.01 -17.79
C ALA A 174 18.78 28.82 -16.81
N ALA A 175 17.87 28.77 -15.84
CA ALA A 175 17.77 27.66 -14.89
C ALA A 175 17.30 26.38 -15.58
N PHE A 176 16.35 26.48 -16.50
CA PHE A 176 15.88 25.37 -17.33
C PHE A 176 17.03 24.79 -18.15
N LEU A 177 17.75 25.62 -18.92
CA LEU A 177 18.82 25.18 -19.79
C LEU A 177 19.92 24.47 -19.01
N ARG A 178 20.32 25.03 -17.87
CA ARG A 178 21.31 24.41 -16.98
C ARG A 178 20.86 23.03 -16.50
N ARG A 179 19.61 22.89 -16.04
CA ARG A 179 19.10 21.64 -15.48
C ARG A 179 18.97 20.57 -16.57
N VAL A 180 18.33 20.90 -17.69
CA VAL A 180 18.11 19.93 -18.77
C VAL A 180 19.42 19.42 -19.37
N SER A 181 20.44 20.27 -19.51
CA SER A 181 21.76 19.81 -20.00
C SER A 181 22.48 18.90 -18.99
N LEU A 182 22.45 19.24 -17.69
CA LEU A 182 23.06 18.39 -16.67
C LEU A 182 22.32 17.05 -16.53
N ASP A 183 20.99 17.06 -16.59
CA ASP A 183 20.17 15.86 -16.41
C ASP A 183 20.24 14.95 -17.63
N ALA A 184 20.24 15.50 -18.85
CA ALA A 184 20.23 14.71 -20.09
C ALA A 184 21.63 14.22 -20.49
N VAL A 185 22.66 15.08 -20.43
CA VAL A 185 24.00 14.77 -20.96
C VAL A 185 25.13 14.95 -19.93
N GLY A 186 24.83 15.36 -18.70
CA GLY A 186 25.83 15.50 -17.63
C GLY A 186 26.79 16.69 -17.77
N LEU A 187 26.56 17.58 -18.73
CA LEU A 187 27.43 18.72 -19.02
C LEU A 187 26.66 20.05 -18.93
N LEU A 188 27.38 21.12 -18.57
CA LEU A 188 26.82 22.47 -18.64
C LEU A 188 26.75 22.95 -20.10
N PRO A 189 25.75 23.76 -20.47
CA PRO A 189 25.74 24.40 -21.78
C PRO A 189 26.94 25.35 -21.89
N THR A 190 27.52 25.45 -23.09
CA THR A 190 28.55 26.45 -23.34
C THR A 190 27.96 27.86 -23.26
N PRO A 191 28.79 28.90 -23.00
CA PRO A 191 28.32 30.28 -23.00
C PRO A 191 27.56 30.67 -24.28
N ASP A 192 28.04 30.23 -25.44
CA ASP A 192 27.40 30.53 -26.74
C ASP A 192 26.01 29.89 -26.86
N VAL A 193 25.85 28.65 -26.41
CA VAL A 193 24.55 27.95 -26.40
C VAL A 193 23.57 28.66 -25.45
N LEU A 194 24.04 29.09 -24.28
CA LEU A 194 23.22 29.84 -23.33
C LEU A 194 22.72 31.16 -23.94
N GLN A 195 23.62 31.93 -24.56
CA GLN A 195 23.24 33.21 -25.18
C GLN A 195 22.24 33.01 -26.33
N ALA A 196 22.48 32.03 -27.20
CA ALA A 196 21.56 31.70 -28.28
C ALA A 196 20.17 31.31 -27.77
N PHE A 197 20.10 30.47 -26.74
CA PHE A 197 18.83 30.02 -26.16
C PHE A 197 18.05 31.13 -25.44
N LEU A 198 18.74 32.06 -24.79
CA LEU A 198 18.13 33.22 -24.15
C LEU A 198 17.61 34.24 -25.17
N ALA A 199 18.30 34.40 -26.30
CA ALA A 199 17.87 35.28 -27.38
C ALA A 199 16.66 34.74 -28.15
N ASP A 200 16.50 33.41 -28.22
CA ASP A 200 15.39 32.75 -28.90
C ASP A 200 14.03 33.06 -28.23
N GLN A 201 13.09 33.58 -29.02
CA GLN A 201 11.72 33.94 -28.62
C GLN A 201 10.66 32.95 -29.12
N THR A 202 11.06 31.84 -29.74
CA THR A 202 10.12 30.81 -30.17
C THR A 202 9.42 30.18 -28.97
N THR A 203 8.10 29.98 -29.09
CA THR A 203 7.26 29.48 -28.01
C THR A 203 7.57 28.03 -27.63
N ASN A 204 8.23 27.28 -28.51
CA ASN A 204 8.60 25.88 -28.33
C ASN A 204 10.11 25.64 -28.17
N LYS A 205 10.94 26.67 -27.96
CA LYS A 205 12.40 26.53 -27.81
C LYS A 205 12.83 25.49 -26.78
N ARG A 206 12.11 25.35 -25.67
CA ARG A 206 12.38 24.36 -24.60
C ARG A 206 12.24 22.93 -25.12
N GLN A 207 11.17 22.66 -25.87
CA GLN A 207 10.93 21.34 -26.46
C GLN A 207 11.99 21.03 -27.51
N GLN A 208 12.27 21.97 -28.42
CA GLN A 208 13.29 21.79 -29.46
C GLN A 208 14.68 21.49 -28.87
N PHE A 209 15.03 22.14 -27.76
CA PHE A 209 16.31 21.89 -27.10
C PHE A 209 16.34 20.51 -26.42
N ILE A 210 15.25 20.07 -25.80
CA ILE A 210 15.12 18.69 -25.28
C ILE A 210 15.29 17.69 -26.42
N ASP A 211 14.57 17.87 -27.52
CA ASP A 211 14.63 16.95 -28.67
C ASP A 211 16.04 16.88 -29.26
N ARG A 212 16.76 18.01 -29.31
CA ARG A 212 18.16 18.04 -29.72
C ARG A 212 19.05 17.23 -28.77
N LEU A 213 18.92 17.42 -27.45
CA LEU A 213 19.74 16.70 -26.48
C LEU A 213 19.47 15.19 -26.48
N LEU A 214 18.24 14.77 -26.76
CA LEU A 214 17.87 13.35 -26.80
C LEU A 214 18.21 12.67 -28.14
N ALA A 215 18.60 13.44 -29.16
CA ALA A 215 19.00 12.94 -30.46
C ALA A 215 20.52 12.71 -30.59
N ASP A 216 21.30 13.22 -29.65
CA ASP A 216 22.76 12.99 -29.53
C ASP A 216 23.07 11.59 -28.96
#